data_AF-A0A1W9UXC3-F1
#
_entry.id   AF-A0A1W9UXC3-F1
#
_cell.length_a   1.000
_cell.length_b   1.000
_cell.length_c   1.000
_cell.angle_alpha   90.00
_cell.angle_beta   90.00
_cell.angle_gamma   90.00
#
_symmetry.space_group_name_H-M   'P 1'
#
loop_
_entity.id
_entity.type
_entity.pdbx_description
1 polymer ?
#
loop_
_entity_poly.entity_id
_entity_poly.type
_entity_poly.pdbx_seq_one_letter_code
_entity_poly.pdbx_strand_id
1 'polypeptide(L)'
;MSQTANAYLEIIEQILGEFHAVENATPDWLVDSNTGRRFKVDRLYPELGIAIRFKGILDQSGKSALDEIELMEETGRDETRARLCRQADIALVMLNVEENTPSKTLNEIHTALSAAARRIAQRRVAQRSKLDLLPRIASAKMTCRRILSEISSPKGILSLAQAWENRQFAPKNKAPTGYQPGMAVKHPEYGRGLVLRVVPGGEKEETEIVVQFSDDSIHTWGLEQANRELRIGK
;
A
#
# COMPACT_ATOMS: atom_id res chain seq x y z
N MET A 1 11.55 -3.35 -16.09
CA MET A 1 10.47 -4.20 -15.53
C MET A 1 9.52 -4.57 -16.65
N SER A 2 8.93 -5.77 -16.65
CA SER A 2 7.93 -6.15 -17.66
C SER A 2 6.64 -5.34 -17.47
N GLN A 3 5.87 -5.11 -18.55
CA GLN A 3 4.57 -4.44 -18.47
C GLN A 3 3.64 -5.13 -17.47
N THR A 4 3.65 -6.47 -17.45
CA THR A 4 2.89 -7.27 -16.48
C THR A 4 3.33 -6.99 -15.04
N ALA A 5 4.64 -6.88 -14.77
CA ALA A 5 5.14 -6.53 -13.43
C ALA A 5 4.66 -5.14 -12.99
N ASN A 6 4.76 -4.15 -13.88
CA ASN A 6 4.28 -2.79 -13.62
C ASN A 6 2.77 -2.77 -13.33
N ALA A 7 1.98 -3.53 -14.11
CA ALA A 7 0.55 -3.67 -13.86
C ALA A 7 0.25 -4.27 -12.48
N TYR A 8 0.98 -5.31 -12.06
CA TYR A 8 0.81 -5.88 -10.71
C TYR A 8 1.13 -4.88 -9.61
N LEU A 9 2.19 -4.08 -9.75
CA LEU A 9 2.54 -3.06 -8.78
C LEU A 9 1.45 -1.98 -8.70
N GLU A 10 0.90 -1.54 -9.83
CA GLU A 10 -0.26 -0.63 -9.88
C GLU A 10 -1.47 -1.20 -9.16
N ILE A 11 -1.81 -2.46 -9.45
CA ILE A 11 -2.96 -3.15 -8.86
C ILE A 11 -2.85 -3.16 -7.34
N ILE A 12 -1.68 -3.54 -6.81
CA ILE A 12 -1.44 -3.57 -5.37
C ILE A 12 -1.57 -2.17 -4.79
N GLU A 13 -1.03 -1.16 -5.44
CA GLU A 13 -1.08 0.21 -4.95
C GLU A 13 -2.51 0.78 -4.94
N GLN A 14 -3.31 0.52 -5.99
CA GLN A 14 -4.71 0.97 -6.02
C GLN A 14 -5.58 0.28 -4.97
N ILE A 15 -5.33 -1.01 -4.69
CA ILE A 15 -6.15 -1.79 -3.75
C ILE A 15 -5.70 -1.57 -2.31
N LEU A 16 -4.39 -1.55 -2.08
CA LEU A 16 -3.80 -1.62 -0.75
C LEU A 16 -2.97 -0.38 -0.35
N GLY A 17 -2.80 0.60 -1.23
CA GLY A 17 -1.96 1.78 -0.97
C GLY A 17 -2.46 2.68 0.16
N GLU A 18 -3.74 2.58 0.53
CA GLU A 18 -4.29 3.28 1.70
C GLU A 18 -3.90 2.61 3.03
N PHE A 19 -3.31 1.42 3.01
CA PHE A 19 -2.92 0.67 4.20
C PHE A 19 -1.43 0.78 4.48
N HIS A 20 -1.08 0.73 5.77
CA HIS A 20 0.32 0.75 6.18
C HIS A 20 1.03 -0.55 5.75
N ALA A 21 2.01 -0.40 4.86
CA ALA A 21 2.88 -1.47 4.39
C ALA A 21 4.25 -1.41 5.05
N VAL A 22 4.75 -2.57 5.46
CA VAL A 22 6.17 -2.80 5.79
C VAL A 22 6.80 -3.52 4.60
N GLU A 23 7.66 -2.80 3.88
CA GLU A 23 8.38 -3.31 2.71
C GLU A 23 9.51 -4.27 3.12
N ASN A 24 9.76 -5.31 2.33
CA ASN A 24 10.81 -6.32 2.53
C ASN A 24 10.83 -6.94 3.94
N ALA A 25 9.66 -7.17 4.53
CA ALA A 25 9.52 -7.60 5.91
C ALA A 25 10.09 -9.01 6.17
N THR A 26 10.84 -9.14 7.27
CA THR A 26 11.43 -10.38 7.81
C THR A 26 11.05 -10.58 9.28
N PRO A 27 9.75 -10.69 9.59
CA PRO A 27 9.30 -10.74 10.98
C PRO A 27 9.79 -12.00 11.71
N ASP A 28 9.96 -11.92 13.03
CA ASP A 28 10.55 -13.01 13.83
C ASP A 28 9.71 -14.29 13.85
N TRP A 29 8.41 -14.22 13.53
CA TRP A 29 7.54 -15.39 13.37
C TRP A 29 7.72 -16.09 12.02
N LEU A 30 8.42 -15.48 11.05
CA LEU A 30 8.63 -16.02 9.72
C LEU A 30 9.99 -16.71 9.61
N VAL A 31 10.21 -17.64 10.54
CA VAL A 31 11.42 -18.46 10.66
C VAL A 31 11.02 -19.91 10.76
N ASP A 32 11.64 -20.78 9.96
CA ASP A 32 11.45 -22.22 10.10
C ASP A 32 12.19 -22.72 11.34
N SER A 33 11.43 -23.19 12.32
CA SER A 33 11.97 -23.70 13.58
C SER A 33 12.87 -24.92 13.42
N ASN A 34 12.71 -25.69 12.35
CA ASN A 34 13.49 -26.90 12.11
C ASN A 34 14.87 -26.60 11.54
N THR A 35 14.97 -25.59 10.68
CA THR A 35 16.19 -25.24 9.96
C THR A 35 16.84 -23.94 10.43
N GLY A 36 16.14 -23.14 11.24
CA GLY A 36 16.53 -21.78 11.62
C GLY A 36 16.45 -20.77 10.47
N ARG A 37 15.98 -21.19 9.28
CA ARG A 37 15.95 -20.35 8.09
C ARG A 37 14.92 -19.24 8.24
N ARG A 38 15.37 -17.99 8.11
CA ARG A 38 14.48 -16.83 8.02
C ARG A 38 13.94 -16.68 6.61
N PHE A 39 12.65 -16.41 6.47
CA PHE A 39 12.04 -16.04 5.19
C PHE A 39 11.68 -14.55 5.18
N LYS A 40 11.43 -14.03 3.98
CA LYS A 40 10.97 -12.68 3.74
C LYS A 40 9.65 -12.67 2.96
N VAL A 41 8.91 -11.58 3.12
CA VAL A 41 7.80 -11.17 2.26
C VAL A 41 8.10 -9.78 1.72
N ASP A 42 7.60 -9.44 0.54
CA ASP A 42 7.94 -8.16 -0.08
C ASP A 42 7.10 -7.02 0.49
N ARG A 43 5.83 -7.28 0.83
CA ARG A 43 5.00 -6.34 1.59
C ARG A 43 4.23 -7.07 2.69
N LEU A 44 4.23 -6.50 3.89
CA LEU A 44 3.38 -6.92 4.99
C LEU A 44 2.44 -5.78 5.35
N TYR A 45 1.15 -6.07 5.47
CA TYR A 45 0.10 -5.14 5.92
C TYR A 45 -0.40 -5.60 7.29
N PRO A 46 0.24 -5.18 8.41
CA PRO A 46 -0.04 -5.73 9.73
C PRO A 46 -1.48 -5.49 10.17
N GLU A 47 -2.05 -4.33 9.84
CA GLU A 47 -3.42 -3.96 10.20
C GLU A 47 -4.48 -4.85 9.53
N LEU A 48 -4.16 -5.44 8.37
CA LEU A 48 -5.02 -6.36 7.65
C LEU A 48 -4.73 -7.83 7.95
N GLY A 49 -3.53 -8.12 8.46
CA GLY A 49 -2.98 -9.46 8.54
C GLY A 49 -2.80 -10.09 7.16
N ILE A 50 -2.28 -9.33 6.20
CA ILE A 50 -2.03 -9.78 4.82
C ILE A 50 -0.54 -9.60 4.51
N ALA A 51 0.08 -10.58 3.86
CA ALA A 51 1.43 -10.50 3.34
C ALA A 51 1.43 -10.81 1.84
N ILE A 52 2.36 -10.19 1.12
CA ILE A 52 2.51 -10.31 -0.33
C ILE A 52 3.93 -10.75 -0.64
N ARG A 53 4.05 -11.75 -1.51
CA ARG A 53 5.33 -12.18 -2.09
C ARG A 53 5.24 -12.13 -3.61
N PHE A 54 6.14 -11.39 -4.24
CA PHE A 54 6.33 -11.37 -5.69
C PHE A 54 7.25 -12.53 -6.10
N LYS A 55 6.81 -13.33 -7.07
CA LYS A 55 7.59 -14.36 -7.75
C LYS A 55 7.89 -13.89 -9.18
N GLY A 56 9.15 -14.03 -9.62
CA GLY A 56 9.59 -13.65 -10.96
C GLY A 56 9.84 -12.14 -11.21
N ILE A 57 9.56 -11.23 -10.25
CA ILE A 57 9.85 -9.79 -10.44
C ILE A 57 11.34 -9.46 -10.25
N LEU A 58 12.01 -10.13 -9.32
CA LEU A 58 13.37 -9.79 -8.86
C LEU A 58 14.45 -10.80 -9.27
N ASP A 59 14.06 -12.00 -9.74
CA ASP A 59 15.00 -13.06 -10.14
C ASP A 59 15.41 -12.93 -11.62
N GLN A 60 15.62 -11.69 -12.09
CA GLN A 60 16.15 -11.40 -13.43
C GLN A 60 17.64 -11.76 -13.59
N SER A 61 18.21 -12.56 -12.68
CA SER A 61 19.53 -13.12 -12.81
C SER A 61 19.53 -14.29 -13.79
N GLY A 62 19.04 -14.09 -15.03
CA GLY A 62 19.28 -14.92 -16.22
C GLY A 62 19.34 -16.44 -16.06
N LYS A 63 18.67 -17.01 -15.04
CA LYS A 63 18.81 -18.43 -14.73
C LYS A 63 17.87 -19.18 -15.66
N SER A 64 18.51 -20.03 -16.46
CA SER A 64 17.89 -21.10 -17.24
C SER A 64 16.82 -21.82 -16.42
N ALA A 65 15.84 -22.42 -17.11
CA ALA A 65 14.81 -23.27 -16.52
C ALA A 65 15.38 -24.06 -15.33
N LEU A 66 14.82 -23.81 -14.14
CA LEU A 66 15.24 -24.47 -12.90
C LEU A 66 15.14 -25.99 -13.11
N ASP A 67 16.18 -26.73 -12.74
CA ASP A 67 16.11 -28.19 -12.75
C ASP A 67 14.98 -28.66 -11.80
N GLU A 68 14.38 -29.83 -12.06
CA GLU A 68 13.22 -30.32 -11.30
C GLU A 68 13.44 -30.31 -9.77
N ILE A 69 14.68 -30.56 -9.34
CA ILE A 69 15.08 -30.51 -7.93
C ILE A 69 14.98 -29.07 -7.37
N GLU A 70 15.48 -28.07 -8.10
CA GLU A 70 15.45 -26.67 -7.65
C GLU A 70 14.01 -26.13 -7.60
N LEU A 71 13.15 -26.58 -8.53
CA LEU A 71 11.71 -26.28 -8.51
C LEU A 71 10.99 -26.93 -7.33
N MET A 72 11.32 -28.18 -7.00
CA MET A 72 10.79 -28.86 -5.82
C MET A 72 11.21 -28.16 -4.53
N GLU A 73 12.47 -27.75 -4.42
CA GLU A 73 12.99 -27.00 -3.27
C GLU A 73 12.34 -25.61 -3.14
N GLU A 74 12.08 -24.93 -4.26
CA GLU A 74 11.35 -23.66 -4.24
C GLU A 74 9.90 -23.86 -3.77
N THR A 75 9.23 -24.88 -4.29
CA THR A 75 7.86 -25.23 -3.89
C THR A 75 7.78 -25.53 -2.39
N GLY A 76 8.71 -26.34 -1.87
CA GLY A 76 8.77 -26.65 -0.42
C GLY A 76 9.04 -25.41 0.45
N ARG A 77 9.82 -24.44 -0.06
CA ARG A 77 10.03 -23.14 0.61
C ARG A 77 8.76 -22.30 0.62
N ASP A 78 8.02 -22.27 -0.49
CA ASP A 78 6.78 -21.51 -0.60
C ASP A 78 5.68 -22.10 0.29
N GLU A 79 5.56 -23.42 0.35
CA GLU A 79 4.67 -24.13 1.28
C GLU A 79 5.03 -23.85 2.75
N THR A 80 6.32 -23.90 3.08
CA THR A 80 6.80 -23.57 4.43
C THR A 80 6.44 -22.14 4.80
N ARG A 81 6.64 -21.18 3.88
CA ARG A 81 6.27 -19.78 4.09
C ARG A 81 4.76 -19.63 4.29
N ALA A 82 3.95 -20.27 3.45
CA ALA A 82 2.50 -20.23 3.57
C ALA A 82 2.01 -20.82 4.90
N ARG A 83 2.63 -21.90 5.38
CA ARG A 83 2.35 -22.50 6.69
C ARG A 83 2.67 -21.54 7.82
N LEU A 84 3.86 -20.93 7.82
CA LEU A 84 4.27 -19.97 8.86
C LEU A 84 3.36 -18.74 8.89
N CYS A 85 3.01 -18.18 7.73
CA CYS A 85 2.03 -17.08 7.65
C CYS A 85 0.68 -17.48 8.26
N ARG A 86 0.17 -18.67 7.95
CA ARG A 86 -1.10 -19.17 8.50
C ARG A 86 -1.04 -19.31 10.03
N GLN A 87 0.07 -19.80 10.58
CA GLN A 87 0.28 -19.91 12.02
C GLN A 87 0.27 -18.54 12.72
N ALA A 88 0.77 -17.51 12.05
CA ALA A 88 0.76 -16.12 12.54
C ALA A 88 -0.58 -15.39 12.29
N ASP A 89 -1.62 -16.08 11.80
CA ASP A 89 -2.89 -15.47 11.35
C ASP A 89 -2.64 -14.37 10.28
N ILE A 90 -1.76 -14.66 9.32
CA ILE A 90 -1.45 -13.82 8.16
C ILE A 90 -1.84 -14.55 6.87
N ALA A 91 -2.64 -13.89 6.02
CA ALA A 91 -2.96 -14.39 4.69
C ALA A 91 -1.80 -14.06 3.74
N LEU A 92 -1.12 -15.08 3.21
CA LEU A 92 -0.08 -14.91 2.19
C LEU A 92 -0.70 -14.94 0.79
N VAL A 93 -0.45 -13.90 0.00
CA VAL A 93 -0.79 -13.83 -1.42
C VAL A 93 0.50 -13.91 -2.24
N MET A 94 0.55 -14.84 -3.20
CA MET A 94 1.70 -15.02 -4.09
C MET A 94 1.41 -14.41 -5.45
N LEU A 95 2.18 -13.40 -5.82
CA LEU A 95 2.04 -12.70 -7.09
C LEU A 95 3.08 -13.26 -8.06
N ASN A 96 2.67 -14.23 -8.88
CA ASN A 96 3.52 -14.75 -9.94
C ASN A 96 3.33 -13.91 -11.21
N VAL A 97 4.36 -13.17 -11.60
CA VAL A 97 4.32 -12.31 -12.79
C VAL A 97 4.49 -13.10 -14.09
N GLU A 98 5.08 -14.29 -14.03
CA GLU A 98 5.31 -15.15 -15.19
C GLU A 98 4.06 -15.93 -15.58
N GLU A 99 3.21 -16.30 -14.61
CA GLU A 99 1.98 -17.07 -14.83
C GLU A 99 0.93 -16.32 -15.67
N ASN A 100 1.13 -15.03 -15.96
CA ASN A 100 0.24 -14.17 -16.77
C ASN A 100 -1.28 -14.36 -16.48
N THR A 101 -1.63 -14.56 -15.20
CA THR A 101 -3.02 -14.76 -14.75
C THR A 101 -3.44 -13.73 -13.69
N PRO A 102 -3.52 -12.42 -14.03
CA PRO A 102 -3.81 -11.37 -13.04
C PRO A 102 -5.17 -11.53 -12.35
N SER A 103 -6.15 -12.16 -13.01
CA SER A 103 -7.47 -12.44 -12.43
C SER A 103 -7.41 -13.42 -11.24
N LYS A 104 -6.55 -14.45 -11.30
CA LYS A 104 -6.37 -15.41 -10.19
C LYS A 104 -5.82 -14.68 -8.97
N THR A 105 -4.76 -13.91 -9.19
CA THR A 105 -4.12 -13.07 -8.19
C THR A 105 -5.08 -12.07 -7.54
N LEU A 106 -5.89 -11.37 -8.32
CA LEU A 106 -6.90 -10.45 -7.79
C LEU A 106 -7.96 -11.16 -6.95
N ASN A 107 -8.40 -12.36 -7.36
CA ASN A 107 -9.32 -13.17 -6.57
C ASN A 107 -8.71 -13.61 -5.23
N GLU A 108 -7.42 -13.92 -5.19
CA GLU A 108 -6.68 -14.21 -3.95
C GLU A 108 -6.64 -12.99 -3.03
N ILE A 109 -6.34 -11.80 -3.57
CA ILE A 109 -6.37 -10.53 -2.81
C ILE A 109 -7.77 -10.25 -2.27
N HIS A 110 -8.81 -10.38 -3.10
CA HIS A 110 -10.20 -10.17 -2.68
C HIS A 110 -10.61 -11.15 -1.57
N THR A 111 -10.15 -12.40 -1.65
CA THR A 111 -10.38 -13.43 -0.61
C THR A 111 -9.66 -13.05 0.69
N ALA A 112 -8.39 -12.63 0.60
CA ALA A 112 -7.62 -12.16 1.75
C ALA A 112 -8.25 -10.94 2.43
N LEU A 113 -8.74 -9.96 1.66
CA LEU A 113 -9.48 -8.80 2.17
C LEU A 113 -10.78 -9.21 2.86
N SER A 114 -11.50 -10.20 2.31
CA SER A 114 -12.74 -10.71 2.93
C SER A 114 -12.46 -11.43 4.24
N ALA A 115 -11.38 -12.20 4.33
CA ALA A 115 -10.92 -12.80 5.57
C ALA A 115 -10.47 -11.74 6.58
N ALA A 116 -9.73 -10.71 6.14
CA ALA A 116 -9.31 -9.59 6.98
C ALA A 116 -10.51 -8.86 7.60
N ALA A 117 -11.52 -8.50 6.79
CA ALA A 117 -12.75 -7.89 7.27
C ALA A 117 -13.44 -8.74 8.35
N ARG A 118 -13.57 -10.06 8.10
CA ARG A 118 -14.18 -11.00 9.05
C ARG A 118 -13.40 -11.05 10.36
N ARG A 119 -12.06 -11.13 10.30
CA ARG A 119 -11.21 -11.14 11.50
C ARG A 119 -11.33 -9.84 12.28
N ILE A 120 -11.31 -8.67 11.63
CA ILE A 120 -11.44 -7.38 12.29
C ILE A 120 -12.82 -7.23 12.95
N ALA A 121 -13.89 -7.67 12.28
CA ALA A 121 -15.23 -7.66 12.84
C ALA A 121 -15.34 -8.54 14.10
N GLN A 122 -14.73 -9.74 14.07
CA GLN A 122 -14.79 -10.73 15.15
C GLN A 122 -13.82 -10.45 16.30
N ARG A 123 -12.68 -9.79 16.06
CA ARG A 123 -11.69 -9.48 17.11
C ARG A 123 -12.27 -8.51 18.13
N ARG A 124 -11.83 -8.65 19.39
CA ARG A 124 -12.06 -7.69 20.48
C ARG A 124 -11.11 -6.49 20.35
N VAL A 125 -11.08 -5.85 19.18
CA VAL A 125 -10.38 -4.58 18.97
C VAL A 125 -11.30 -3.41 19.34
N ALA A 126 -10.70 -2.27 19.66
CA ALA A 126 -11.45 -1.05 19.97
C ALA A 126 -12.44 -0.71 18.85
N GLN A 127 -13.64 -0.27 19.22
CA GLN A 127 -14.69 0.07 18.26
C GLN A 127 -14.21 1.11 17.23
N ARG A 128 -13.38 2.06 17.66
CA ARG A 128 -12.75 3.07 16.78
C ARG A 128 -11.92 2.44 15.66
N SER A 129 -11.13 1.41 15.95
CA SER A 129 -10.34 0.70 14.93
C SER A 129 -11.22 -0.04 13.92
N LYS A 130 -12.38 -0.57 14.35
CA LYS A 130 -13.35 -1.20 13.44
C LYS A 130 -14.00 -0.17 12.50
N LEU A 131 -14.38 0.97 13.06
CA LEU A 131 -14.98 2.08 12.31
C LEU A 131 -14.01 2.69 11.29
N ASP A 132 -12.70 2.63 11.54
CA ASP A 132 -11.68 3.06 10.59
C ASP A 132 -11.39 1.99 9.52
N LEU A 133 -11.09 0.75 9.93
CA LEU A 133 -10.59 -0.28 9.02
C LEU A 133 -11.66 -0.91 8.12
N LEU A 134 -12.87 -1.15 8.64
CA LEU A 134 -13.90 -1.86 7.86
C LEU A 134 -14.35 -1.08 6.60
N PRO A 135 -14.56 0.26 6.65
CA PRO A 135 -14.84 1.04 5.45
C PRO A 135 -13.69 1.03 4.45
N ARG A 136 -12.44 1.18 4.90
CA ARG A 136 -11.24 1.10 4.03
C ARG A 136 -11.14 -0.25 3.33
N ILE A 137 -11.39 -1.34 4.05
CA ILE A 137 -11.41 -2.70 3.45
C ILE A 137 -12.56 -2.86 2.46
N ALA A 138 -13.74 -2.30 2.74
CA ALA A 138 -14.85 -2.31 1.80
C ALA A 138 -14.49 -1.56 0.50
N SER A 139 -13.86 -0.39 0.61
CA SER A 139 -13.33 0.38 -0.53
C SER A 139 -12.34 -0.45 -1.35
N ALA A 140 -11.33 -1.04 -0.69
CA ALA A 140 -10.33 -1.90 -1.34
C ALA A 140 -10.97 -3.08 -2.11
N LYS A 141 -12.01 -3.71 -1.54
CA LYS A 141 -12.75 -4.78 -2.22
C LYS A 141 -13.51 -4.30 -3.45
N MET A 142 -14.11 -3.11 -3.40
CA MET A 142 -14.77 -2.51 -4.55
C MET A 142 -13.75 -2.20 -5.66
N THR A 143 -12.60 -1.62 -5.30
CA THR A 143 -11.48 -1.37 -6.22
C THR A 143 -11.00 -2.67 -6.86
N CYS A 144 -10.85 -3.74 -6.09
CA CYS A 144 -10.45 -5.05 -6.60
C CYS A 144 -11.44 -5.60 -7.66
N ARG A 145 -12.75 -5.45 -7.44
CA ARG A 145 -13.78 -5.87 -8.42
C ARG A 145 -13.79 -5.00 -9.67
N ARG A 146 -13.60 -3.69 -9.53
CA ARG A 146 -13.46 -2.77 -10.66
C ARG A 146 -12.28 -3.18 -11.53
N ILE A 147 -11.10 -3.38 -10.94
CA ILE A 147 -9.88 -3.79 -11.65
C ILE A 147 -10.09 -5.15 -12.34
N LEU A 148 -10.70 -6.13 -11.66
CA LEU A 148 -11.04 -7.44 -12.26
C LEU A 148 -11.82 -7.29 -13.58
N SER A 149 -12.76 -6.33 -13.65
CA SER A 149 -13.51 -6.06 -14.87
C SER A 149 -12.66 -5.41 -15.97
N GLU A 150 -11.69 -4.56 -15.61
CA GLU A 150 -10.81 -3.84 -16.55
C GLU A 150 -9.74 -4.76 -17.17
N ILE A 151 -9.14 -5.64 -16.36
CA ILE A 151 -8.05 -6.54 -16.80
C ILE A 151 -8.53 -7.74 -17.62
N SER A 152 -9.84 -7.88 -17.79
CA SER A 152 -10.42 -8.89 -18.68
C SER A 152 -10.07 -8.66 -20.15
N SER A 153 -9.47 -7.49 -20.48
CA SER A 153 -8.92 -7.16 -21.78
C SER A 153 -7.41 -6.88 -21.73
N PRO A 154 -6.63 -7.21 -22.78
CA PRO A 154 -5.20 -6.86 -22.85
C PRO A 154 -4.92 -5.36 -22.69
N LYS A 155 -5.85 -4.51 -23.19
CA LYS A 155 -5.77 -3.05 -23.05
C LYS A 155 -5.81 -2.59 -21.60
N GLY A 156 -6.57 -3.28 -20.74
CA GLY A 156 -6.64 -2.97 -19.30
C GLY A 156 -5.30 -3.19 -18.60
N ILE A 157 -4.62 -4.30 -18.89
CA ILE A 157 -3.30 -4.60 -18.32
C ILE A 157 -2.27 -3.54 -18.74
N LEU A 158 -2.26 -3.15 -20.02
CA LEU A 158 -1.37 -2.10 -20.52
C LEU A 158 -1.66 -0.75 -19.85
N SER A 159 -2.93 -0.40 -19.65
CA SER A 159 -3.32 0.83 -18.97
C SER A 159 -2.80 0.88 -17.53
N LEU A 160 -2.84 -0.24 -16.81
CA LEU A 160 -2.32 -0.34 -15.44
C LEU A 160 -0.78 -0.26 -15.42
N ALA A 161 -0.11 -0.91 -16.36
CA ALA A 161 1.34 -0.81 -16.51
C ALA A 161 1.78 0.65 -16.74
N GLN A 162 1.08 1.36 -17.63
CA GLN A 162 1.33 2.77 -17.90
C GLN A 162 1.04 3.65 -16.69
N ALA A 163 -0.04 3.38 -15.95
CA ALA A 163 -0.37 4.11 -14.73
C ALA A 163 0.75 3.97 -13.68
N TRP A 164 1.36 2.79 -13.56
CA TRP A 164 2.51 2.59 -12.68
C TRP A 164 3.73 3.40 -13.11
N GLU A 165 4.08 3.36 -14.41
CA GLU A 165 5.18 4.15 -14.95
C GLU A 165 4.94 5.64 -14.69
N ASN A 166 3.72 6.12 -14.99
CA ASN A 166 3.31 7.47 -14.70
C ASN A 166 3.42 7.79 -13.22
N ARG A 167 3.15 6.85 -12.29
CA ARG A 167 3.37 7.06 -10.85
C ARG A 167 4.86 7.13 -10.49
N GLN A 168 5.72 6.36 -11.14
CA GLN A 168 7.17 6.41 -10.90
C GLN A 168 7.79 7.74 -11.35
N PHE A 169 7.29 8.27 -12.46
CA PHE A 169 7.71 9.55 -13.04
C PHE A 169 6.87 10.74 -12.59
N ALA A 170 5.73 10.49 -11.95
CA ALA A 170 4.99 11.54 -11.27
C ALA A 170 5.98 12.21 -10.33
N PRO A 171 6.06 13.55 -10.34
CA PRO A 171 6.86 14.24 -9.35
C PRO A 171 6.42 13.65 -8.02
N LYS A 172 7.37 13.05 -7.29
CA LYS A 172 7.15 12.72 -5.89
C LYS A 172 6.91 14.08 -5.27
N ASN A 173 5.64 14.50 -5.24
CA ASN A 173 5.17 15.58 -4.43
C ASN A 173 5.45 15.08 -3.03
N LYS A 174 6.70 15.28 -2.58
CA LYS A 174 7.03 15.35 -1.19
C LYS A 174 5.91 16.19 -0.64
N ALA A 175 5.09 15.62 0.24
CA ALA A 175 4.25 16.43 1.10
C ALA A 175 5.12 17.61 1.52
N PRO A 176 4.71 18.85 1.22
CA PRO A 176 5.61 19.98 1.36
C PRO A 176 6.26 19.92 2.73
N THR A 177 7.59 19.82 2.74
CA THR A 177 8.39 19.83 3.95
C THR A 177 7.95 21.00 4.78
N GLY A 178 7.24 20.73 5.88
CA GLY A 178 6.76 21.77 6.80
C GLY A 178 5.45 21.43 7.49
N TYR A 179 4.36 21.19 6.75
CA TYR A 179 3.00 21.19 7.31
C TYR A 179 2.32 19.82 7.27
N GLN A 180 1.64 19.45 8.36
CA GLN A 180 0.82 18.24 8.45
C GLN A 180 -0.53 18.57 9.08
N PRO A 181 -1.62 17.85 8.74
CA PRO A 181 -2.89 17.96 9.46
C PRO A 181 -2.68 17.78 10.98
N GLY A 182 -3.28 18.66 11.77
CA GLY A 182 -3.12 18.72 13.23
C GLY A 182 -1.89 19.52 13.71
N MET A 183 -1.05 20.02 12.80
CA MET A 183 0.12 20.81 13.17
C MET A 183 -0.28 22.20 13.66
N ALA A 184 0.30 22.62 14.78
CA ALA A 184 0.14 23.96 15.31
C ALA A 184 1.00 24.98 14.54
N VAL A 185 0.36 26.05 14.11
CA VAL A 185 0.98 27.17 13.41
C VAL A 185 0.62 28.49 14.06
N LYS A 186 1.38 29.54 13.79
CA LYS A 186 1.12 30.90 14.27
C LYS A 186 1.23 31.88 13.12
N HIS A 187 0.18 32.67 12.92
CA HIS A 187 0.15 33.81 12.01
C HIS A 187 0.31 35.13 12.79
N PRO A 188 1.00 36.15 12.26
CA PRO A 188 1.15 37.45 12.91
C PRO A 188 -0.18 38.15 13.21
N GLU A 189 -1.17 38.01 12.32
CA GLU A 189 -2.47 38.69 12.41
C GLU A 189 -3.55 37.82 13.08
N TYR A 190 -3.64 36.54 12.71
CA TYR A 190 -4.73 35.63 13.15
C TYR A 190 -4.36 34.82 14.41
N GLY A 191 -3.13 34.99 14.92
CA GLY A 191 -2.70 34.29 16.14
C GLY A 191 -2.43 32.81 15.89
N ARG A 192 -2.83 31.94 16.84
CA ARG A 192 -2.55 30.50 16.80
C ARG A 192 -3.58 29.79 15.92
N GLY A 193 -3.13 28.83 15.12
CA GLY A 193 -4.00 28.01 14.29
C GLY A 193 -3.54 26.56 14.19
N LEU A 194 -4.42 25.72 13.65
CA LEU A 194 -4.21 24.30 13.40
C LEU A 194 -4.39 24.02 11.91
N VAL A 195 -3.42 23.35 11.31
CA VAL A 195 -3.53 22.88 9.93
C VAL A 195 -4.65 21.82 9.89
N LEU A 196 -5.73 22.08 9.18
CA LEU A 196 -6.83 21.12 9.01
C LEU A 196 -6.48 20.08 7.94
N ARG A 197 -5.94 20.55 6.82
CA ARG A 197 -5.56 19.69 5.69
C ARG A 197 -4.54 20.38 4.78
N VAL A 198 -3.79 19.55 4.07
CA VAL A 198 -2.84 19.95 3.03
C VAL A 198 -3.38 19.38 1.73
N VAL A 199 -3.72 20.23 0.77
CA VAL A 199 -4.25 19.83 -0.54
C VAL A 199 -3.12 19.93 -1.55
N PRO A 200 -2.54 18.81 -2.01
CA PRO A 200 -1.45 18.83 -2.96
C PRO A 200 -1.95 19.39 -4.30
N GLY A 201 -1.24 20.40 -4.81
CA GLY A 201 -1.49 20.95 -6.14
C GLY A 201 -0.89 20.07 -7.25
N GLY A 202 -1.55 20.03 -8.41
CA GLY A 202 -1.08 19.32 -9.62
C GLY A 202 0.02 20.07 -10.38
N GLU A 203 0.35 19.65 -11.60
CA GLU A 203 1.44 20.24 -12.43
C GLU A 203 1.32 21.76 -12.69
N LYS A 204 0.14 22.35 -12.47
CA LYS A 204 -0.15 23.77 -12.69
C LYS A 204 -0.78 24.47 -11.49
N GLU A 205 -1.01 23.76 -10.39
CA GLU A 205 -1.69 24.28 -9.20
C GLU A 205 -0.72 24.25 -8.01
N GLU A 206 -0.69 25.32 -7.23
CA GLU A 206 0.14 25.37 -6.04
C GLU A 206 -0.49 24.51 -4.92
N THR A 207 0.33 23.95 -4.04
CA THR A 207 -0.18 23.21 -2.89
C THR A 207 -0.83 24.17 -1.91
N GLU A 208 -2.04 23.83 -1.47
CA GLU A 208 -2.83 24.66 -0.56
C GLU A 208 -2.77 24.12 0.87
N ILE A 209 -2.52 25.01 1.83
CA ILE A 209 -2.52 24.74 3.26
C ILE A 209 -3.77 25.39 3.86
N VAL A 210 -4.66 24.57 4.43
CA VAL A 210 -5.89 25.05 5.08
C VAL A 210 -5.68 25.04 6.59
N VAL A 211 -5.83 26.21 7.23
CA VAL A 211 -5.62 26.39 8.67
C VAL A 211 -6.86 27.00 9.30
N GLN A 212 -7.24 26.48 10.46
CA GLN A 212 -8.25 27.09 11.35
C GLN A 212 -7.57 27.82 12.49
N PHE A 213 -7.93 29.09 12.73
CA PHE A 213 -7.37 29.89 13.82
C PHE A 213 -8.27 29.88 15.06
N SER A 214 -7.74 30.40 16.17
CA SER A 214 -8.42 30.45 17.47
C SER A 214 -9.71 31.27 17.49
N ASP A 215 -9.94 32.10 16.47
CA ASP A 215 -11.17 32.87 16.26
C ASP A 215 -12.19 32.13 15.36
N ASP A 216 -11.96 30.83 15.10
CA ASP A 216 -12.71 29.97 14.19
C ASP A 216 -12.68 30.40 12.71
N SER A 217 -11.83 31.37 12.34
CA SER A 217 -11.59 31.69 10.93
C SER A 217 -10.82 30.56 10.23
N ILE A 218 -11.20 30.28 8.98
CA ILE A 218 -10.52 29.31 8.12
C ILE A 218 -9.91 30.05 6.95
N HIS A 219 -8.61 29.86 6.76
CA HIS A 219 -7.86 30.48 5.70
C HIS A 219 -7.04 29.44 4.93
N THR A 220 -6.87 29.71 3.65
CA THR A 220 -6.14 28.85 2.70
C THR A 220 -4.96 29.63 2.15
N TRP A 221 -3.77 29.03 2.17
CA TRP A 221 -2.54 29.60 1.62
C TRP A 221 -1.92 28.69 0.58
N GLY A 222 -1.35 29.29 -0.47
CA GLY A 222 -0.34 28.59 -1.27
C GLY A 222 0.88 28.26 -0.42
N LEU A 223 1.59 27.17 -0.74
CA LEU A 223 2.73 26.68 0.02
C LEU A 223 3.83 27.75 0.22
N GLU A 224 4.16 28.52 -0.83
CA GLU A 224 5.17 29.57 -0.68
C GLU A 224 4.71 30.67 0.26
N GLN A 225 3.42 31.01 0.20
CA GLN A 225 2.81 32.00 1.08
C GLN A 225 2.77 31.51 2.53
N ALA A 226 2.37 30.25 2.74
CA ALA A 226 2.38 29.60 4.04
C ALA A 226 3.78 29.59 4.67
N ASN A 227 4.83 29.33 3.90
CA ASN A 227 6.21 29.36 4.40
C ASN A 227 6.69 30.76 4.80
N ARG A 228 6.12 31.82 4.23
CA ARG A 228 6.44 33.22 4.60
C ARG A 228 5.63 33.70 5.80
N GLU A 229 4.37 33.33 5.87
CA GLU A 229 3.39 33.93 6.79
C GLU A 229 3.11 33.09 8.04
N LEU A 230 3.28 31.77 7.98
CA LEU A 230 3.03 30.89 9.11
C LEU A 230 4.35 30.48 9.79
N ARG A 231 4.35 30.53 11.12
CA ARG A 231 5.44 30.00 11.94
C ARG A 231 4.99 28.68 12.57
N ILE A 232 5.75 27.62 12.34
CA ILE A 232 5.50 26.31 12.95
C ILE A 232 5.75 26.42 14.46
N GLY A 233 4.71 26.15 15.27
CA GLY A 233 4.85 26.07 16.72
C GLY A 233 5.53 24.75 17.10
N LYS A 234 6.60 24.82 17.90
CA LYS A 234 7.11 23.63 18.61
C LYS A 234 6.22 23.30 19.79
#